data_AF-A0A2P5HUG5-F1
#
_entry.id   AF-A0A2P5HUG5-F1
#
_cell.length_a   1.000
_cell.length_b   1.000
_cell.length_c   1.000
_cell.angle_alpha   90.00
_cell.angle_beta   90.00
_cell.angle_gamma   90.00
#
_symmetry.space_group_name_H-M   'P 1'
#
loop_
_entity.id
_entity.type
_entity.pdbx_description
1 polymer ?
#
loop_
_entity_poly.entity_id
_entity_poly.type
_entity_poly.pdbx_seq_one_letter_code
_entity_poly.pdbx_strand_id
1 'polypeptide(L)'
;MPCVRKSTVSSALTAATATLSSIYGSSAPASTSAAIHTYVPVASPSAAAVSSSWAVYSSLPSPSSVAASSSVASSIAAHPTGASGGDSSSTVPTATGNQTSYAGINIAGFDFGCGTDGTCNVGGITVPSTGAAQMEHFKKNDGMNLFRLPVGWQYLTNNVVGGDLDATNFAKYDALMQSCLDLGVKCVIDIHNYARWNGKVIGQGGPTNDEFAALWTSLATKYAGEPNVIFGLMNEPHDLTTSTWAETVQAAVTAIRSVAPDHWLLIPGSTYSSAAQLPTEAGPDLLKVTNPDGSTKNIFFDVHKYLD
;
A
#
# COMPACT_ATOMS: atom_id res chain seq x y z
N MET A 1 -16.67 15.72 64.69
CA MET A 1 -17.58 14.56 64.51
C MET A 1 -18.85 15.05 63.83
N PRO A 2 -19.57 14.26 63.02
CA PRO A 2 -19.41 12.82 62.75
C PRO A 2 -18.64 12.55 61.43
N CYS A 3 -18.90 11.40 60.78
CA CYS A 3 -18.23 10.89 59.57
C CYS A 3 -19.26 10.30 58.58
N VAL A 4 -19.13 10.59 57.27
CA VAL A 4 -19.92 9.98 56.16
C VAL A 4 -19.00 9.77 54.94
N ARG A 5 -19.35 8.83 54.05
CA ARG A 5 -18.50 8.30 52.95
C ARG A 5 -18.56 9.09 51.63
N LYS A 6 -17.59 8.79 50.76
CA LYS A 6 -17.50 9.19 49.33
C LYS A 6 -18.72 8.71 48.51
N SER A 7 -19.21 9.53 47.55
CA SER A 7 -19.65 9.10 46.19
C SER A 7 -20.25 10.24 45.34
N THR A 8 -19.46 10.91 44.48
CA THR A 8 -20.00 11.91 43.52
C THR A 8 -19.18 12.09 42.23
N VAL A 9 -18.92 11.01 41.49
CA VAL A 9 -18.45 11.08 40.08
C VAL A 9 -19.22 10.07 39.23
N SER A 10 -20.52 10.31 39.00
CA SER A 10 -21.38 9.40 38.22
C SER A 10 -22.55 10.10 37.50
N SER A 11 -22.58 11.43 37.45
CA SER A 11 -23.78 12.20 37.04
C SER A 11 -23.62 12.99 35.73
N ALA A 12 -22.40 13.10 35.20
CA ALA A 12 -22.12 13.85 33.97
C ALA A 12 -22.03 12.98 32.70
N LEU A 13 -21.73 11.68 32.85
CA LEU A 13 -21.48 10.78 31.71
C LEU A 13 -22.77 10.15 31.15
N THR A 14 -23.84 10.07 31.94
CA THR A 14 -25.10 9.39 31.61
C THR A 14 -26.06 10.24 30.77
N ALA A 15 -25.78 11.54 30.59
CA ALA A 15 -26.65 12.46 29.85
C ALA A 15 -26.34 12.50 28.33
N ALA A 16 -25.08 12.26 27.94
CA ALA A 16 -24.64 12.35 26.55
C ALA A 16 -25.02 11.13 25.69
N THR A 17 -25.31 9.98 26.32
CA THR A 17 -25.66 8.73 25.63
C THR A 17 -27.16 8.51 25.42
N ALA A 18 -28.02 9.38 25.96
CA ALA A 18 -29.47 9.23 25.90
C ALA A 18 -30.12 9.77 24.61
N THR A 19 -29.43 10.63 23.86
CA THR A 19 -29.99 11.37 22.70
C THR A 19 -29.57 10.85 21.32
N LEU A 20 -28.72 9.82 21.25
CA LEU A 20 -28.29 9.20 19.97
C LEU A 20 -29.00 7.87 19.67
N SER A 21 -29.49 7.17 20.68
CA SER A 21 -30.07 5.82 20.57
C SER A 21 -31.51 5.76 20.02
N SER A 22 -32.02 6.84 19.42
CA SER A 22 -33.37 6.92 18.84
C SER A 22 -33.39 7.11 17.31
N ILE A 23 -32.23 7.25 16.66
CA ILE A 23 -32.13 7.55 15.22
C ILE A 23 -31.57 6.38 14.40
N TYR A 24 -30.70 5.55 14.98
CA TYR A 24 -30.10 4.41 14.27
C TYR A 24 -30.66 3.06 14.75
N GLY A 25 -31.37 2.39 13.84
CA GLY A 25 -31.69 0.97 13.97
C GLY A 25 -30.44 0.10 13.85
N SER A 26 -30.51 -1.13 14.39
CA SER A 26 -29.36 -2.02 14.55
C SER A 26 -28.76 -2.50 13.22
N SER A 27 -27.54 -2.04 12.92
CA SER A 27 -26.62 -2.61 11.94
C SER A 27 -25.19 -2.62 12.51
N ALA A 28 -24.33 -3.52 12.02
CA ALA A 28 -22.98 -3.73 12.56
C ALA A 28 -22.06 -2.49 12.37
N PRO A 29 -21.06 -2.27 13.25
CA PRO A 29 -20.14 -1.14 13.14
C PRO A 29 -19.20 -1.31 11.93
N ALA A 30 -19.20 -0.33 11.03
CA ALA A 30 -18.16 -0.21 10.00
C ALA A 30 -16.85 0.28 10.63
N SER A 31 -15.73 -0.38 10.32
CA SER A 31 -14.40 0.02 10.79
C SER A 31 -13.84 1.14 9.93
N THR A 32 -13.83 2.38 10.44
CA THR A 32 -13.17 3.51 9.79
C THR A 32 -11.66 3.46 10.03
N SER A 33 -10.92 2.74 9.18
CA SER A 33 -9.47 2.64 9.28
C SER A 33 -8.74 3.79 8.57
N ALA A 34 -7.77 4.40 9.24
CA ALA A 34 -6.88 5.41 8.68
C ALA A 34 -5.56 4.75 8.22
N ALA A 35 -5.51 4.32 6.97
CA ALA A 35 -4.32 3.72 6.37
C ALA A 35 -3.26 4.78 6.04
N ILE A 36 -2.08 4.68 6.66
CA ILE A 36 -0.92 5.51 6.33
C ILE A 36 -0.16 4.84 5.18
N HIS A 37 -0.42 5.23 3.94
CA HIS A 37 0.34 4.74 2.78
C HIS A 37 1.75 5.35 2.75
N THR A 38 2.77 4.50 2.72
CA THR A 38 4.18 4.88 2.53
C THR A 38 4.70 4.30 1.21
N TYR A 39 4.85 5.14 0.19
CA TYR A 39 5.29 4.70 -1.13
C TYR A 39 6.81 4.43 -1.18
N VAL A 40 7.17 3.17 -1.36
CA VAL A 40 8.57 2.73 -1.54
C VAL A 40 8.85 2.55 -3.04
N PRO A 41 9.89 3.20 -3.60
CA PRO A 41 10.25 3.05 -5.01
C PRO A 41 10.89 1.68 -5.29
N VAL A 42 10.57 1.10 -6.45
CA VAL A 42 11.10 -0.20 -6.88
C VAL A 42 12.56 -0.06 -7.34
N ALA A 43 13.50 -0.48 -6.49
CA ALA A 43 14.94 -0.38 -6.74
C ALA A 43 15.48 -1.59 -7.54
N SER A 44 16.10 -1.33 -8.70
CA SER A 44 16.76 -2.36 -9.51
C SER A 44 18.08 -2.83 -8.86
N PRO A 45 18.33 -4.13 -8.70
CA PRO A 45 19.58 -4.63 -8.14
C PRO A 45 20.73 -4.58 -9.16
N SER A 46 21.73 -3.73 -8.90
CA SER A 46 23.05 -3.87 -9.54
C SER A 46 23.83 -5.00 -8.86
N ALA A 47 24.49 -5.85 -9.66
CA ALA A 47 25.11 -7.07 -9.15
C ALA A 47 26.32 -6.79 -8.24
N ALA A 48 26.25 -7.30 -7.00
CA ALA A 48 27.37 -7.41 -6.06
C ALA A 48 27.32 -8.77 -5.36
N ALA A 49 28.48 -9.32 -4.98
CA ALA A 49 28.61 -10.74 -4.62
C ALA A 49 28.05 -11.08 -3.22
N VAL A 50 27.44 -12.27 -3.11
CA VAL A 50 26.95 -12.84 -1.85
C VAL A 50 28.09 -13.58 -1.13
N SER A 51 28.38 -13.22 0.13
CA SER A 51 29.21 -14.01 1.04
C SER A 51 28.37 -14.50 2.22
N SER A 52 27.88 -15.74 2.13
CA SER A 52 27.06 -16.37 3.18
C SER A 52 27.91 -16.93 4.32
N SER A 53 27.67 -16.45 5.54
CA SER A 53 28.35 -16.94 6.76
C SER A 53 27.36 -17.63 7.70
N TRP A 54 27.36 -18.97 7.71
CA TRP A 54 26.68 -19.77 8.75
C TRP A 54 27.68 -20.14 9.85
N ALA A 55 27.25 -20.08 11.11
CA ALA A 55 28.06 -20.47 12.26
C ALA A 55 27.28 -21.41 13.20
N VAL A 56 27.81 -22.62 13.42
CA VAL A 56 27.32 -23.61 14.39
C VAL A 56 28.54 -24.17 15.13
N TYR A 57 28.38 -24.54 16.41
CA TYR A 57 29.48 -24.62 17.37
C TYR A 57 30.15 -26.00 17.50
N SER A 58 31.50 -25.99 17.51
CA SER A 58 32.43 -26.90 18.23
C SER A 58 32.34 -28.44 18.12
N SER A 59 33.43 -29.06 17.63
CA SER A 59 34.27 -30.01 18.41
C SER A 59 35.63 -30.30 17.71
N LEU A 60 36.57 -30.94 18.42
CA LEU A 60 38.01 -31.13 18.09
C LEU A 60 38.32 -32.62 17.73
N PRO A 61 39.55 -33.06 17.32
CA PRO A 61 40.85 -32.35 17.15
C PRO A 61 41.67 -32.65 15.84
N SER A 62 42.88 -32.05 15.78
CA SER A 62 44.09 -32.14 14.92
C SER A 62 44.59 -33.55 14.46
N PRO A 63 45.67 -33.74 13.62
CA PRO A 63 46.78 -32.80 13.27
C PRO A 63 47.44 -32.84 11.84
N SER A 64 48.46 -31.97 11.65
CA SER A 64 49.57 -32.00 10.62
C SER A 64 49.23 -31.61 9.16
N SER A 65 50.09 -31.03 8.30
CA SER A 65 51.35 -30.21 8.34
C SER A 65 51.75 -29.86 6.85
N VAL A 66 52.80 -29.13 6.38
CA VAL A 66 54.03 -28.46 6.89
C VAL A 66 54.37 -27.22 5.97
N ALA A 67 54.79 -26.06 6.53
CA ALA A 67 55.49 -24.91 5.87
C ALA A 67 54.82 -24.23 4.62
N ALA A 68 55.27 -23.09 4.05
CA ALA A 68 56.41 -22.17 4.25
C ALA A 68 56.02 -20.76 3.69
N SER A 69 56.70 -19.62 3.85
CA SER A 69 57.41 -18.91 4.95
C SER A 69 58.27 -17.78 4.33
N SER A 70 57.85 -16.50 4.41
CA SER A 70 58.72 -15.30 4.32
C SER A 70 57.91 -14.03 4.61
N SER A 71 58.10 -13.18 5.63
CA SER A 71 59.27 -12.66 6.38
C SER A 71 59.90 -11.37 5.80
N VAL A 72 59.43 -10.20 6.28
CA VAL A 72 60.22 -8.97 6.44
C VAL A 72 59.82 -8.35 7.80
N ALA A 73 60.74 -7.66 8.49
CA ALA A 73 60.62 -7.35 9.92
C ALA A 73 60.15 -5.92 10.24
N SER A 74 59.63 -5.75 11.46
CA SER A 74 59.24 -4.46 12.06
C SER A 74 60.44 -3.64 12.57
N SER A 75 60.30 -2.31 12.58
CA SER A 75 61.12 -1.41 13.39
C SER A 75 60.24 -0.68 14.42
N ILE A 76 60.55 -0.81 15.71
CA ILE A 76 59.83 -0.16 16.81
C ILE A 76 60.56 1.11 17.24
N ALA A 77 59.83 2.21 17.44
CA ALA A 77 60.30 3.43 18.10
C ALA A 77 59.33 3.81 19.24
N ALA A 78 59.82 4.51 20.26
CA ALA A 78 59.17 4.59 21.57
C ALA A 78 58.05 5.65 21.68
N HIS A 79 57.17 5.45 22.66
CA HIS A 79 56.29 6.49 23.22
C HIS A 79 57.08 7.69 23.78
N PRO A 80 56.43 8.86 23.83
CA PRO A 80 56.08 9.42 25.15
C PRO A 80 54.56 9.62 25.36
N THR A 81 54.17 9.78 26.62
CA THR A 81 52.78 9.87 27.11
C THR A 81 52.15 11.26 26.94
N GLY A 82 50.86 11.36 26.56
CA GLY A 82 50.26 12.64 26.12
C GLY A 82 48.76 12.91 26.35
N ALA A 83 48.07 12.18 27.24
CA ALA A 83 46.74 12.54 27.81
C ALA A 83 45.47 12.61 26.92
N SER A 84 44.33 12.59 27.62
CA SER A 84 42.93 12.84 27.19
C SER A 84 42.29 11.88 26.18
N GLY A 85 41.24 11.18 26.63
CA GLY A 85 40.33 10.47 25.73
C GLY A 85 39.32 11.43 25.08
N GLY A 86 38.99 11.17 23.82
CA GLY A 86 37.83 11.75 23.13
C GLY A 86 37.02 10.60 22.54
N ASP A 87 35.82 10.36 23.07
CA ASP A 87 34.95 9.30 22.57
C ASP A 87 34.42 9.71 21.20
N SER A 88 34.86 8.99 20.16
CA SER A 88 34.57 9.30 18.76
C SER A 88 33.19 8.81 18.37
N SER A 89 32.17 9.38 19.01
CA SER A 89 30.77 9.20 18.66
C SER A 89 30.56 9.53 17.19
N SER A 90 30.35 8.49 16.38
CA SER A 90 29.97 8.63 14.98
C SER A 90 28.56 9.22 14.93
N THR A 91 28.47 10.53 14.70
CA THR A 91 27.22 11.24 14.50
C THR A 91 26.56 10.76 13.21
N VAL A 92 25.77 9.69 13.34
CA VAL A 92 24.77 9.28 12.34
C VAL A 92 24.00 10.54 11.94
N PRO A 93 23.96 10.93 10.66
CA PRO A 93 23.26 12.14 10.25
C PRO A 93 21.79 12.03 10.61
N THR A 94 21.33 12.84 11.58
CA THR A 94 19.91 12.91 11.96
C THR A 94 19.12 13.37 10.75
N ALA A 95 18.41 12.44 10.11
CA ALA A 95 17.60 12.74 8.93
C ALA A 95 16.48 13.71 9.31
N THR A 96 16.62 14.97 8.91
CA THR A 96 15.61 16.04 9.12
C THR A 96 14.44 15.95 8.13
N GLY A 97 14.12 14.75 7.64
CA GLY A 97 13.21 14.46 6.53
C GLY A 97 12.21 13.35 6.83
N ASN A 98 11.73 13.24 8.06
CA ASN A 98 10.81 12.17 8.51
C ASN A 98 9.33 12.44 8.15
N GLN A 99 9.05 12.93 6.93
CA GLN A 99 7.69 13.21 6.45
C GLN A 99 7.48 12.60 5.06
N THR A 100 6.33 11.95 4.88
CA THR A 100 5.90 11.45 3.57
C THR A 100 5.53 12.61 2.65
N SER A 101 5.76 12.47 1.35
CA SER A 101 5.33 13.47 0.36
C SER A 101 3.80 13.56 0.23
N TYR A 102 3.08 12.52 0.70
CA TYR A 102 1.63 12.46 0.68
C TYR A 102 1.05 12.01 2.03
N ALA A 103 -0.08 12.58 2.38
CA ALA A 103 -0.92 12.22 3.52
C ALA A 103 -2.40 12.37 3.14
N GLY A 104 -3.24 11.44 3.58
CA GLY A 104 -4.58 11.25 3.03
C GLY A 104 -5.41 10.21 3.77
N ILE A 105 -6.64 9.99 3.26
CA ILE A 105 -7.56 8.95 3.72
C ILE A 105 -8.25 8.24 2.55
N ASN A 106 -8.92 7.12 2.84
CA ASN A 106 -9.85 6.46 1.93
C ASN A 106 -11.24 7.14 2.00
N ILE A 107 -11.85 7.41 0.84
CA ILE A 107 -13.20 7.94 0.69
C ILE A 107 -14.11 6.80 0.21
N ALA A 108 -14.51 5.94 1.14
CA ALA A 108 -15.22 4.69 0.88
C ALA A 108 -16.73 4.89 0.59
N GLY A 109 -17.34 3.85 0.01
CA GLY A 109 -18.77 3.69 -0.28
C GLY A 109 -19.04 3.00 -1.62
N PHE A 110 -18.18 3.22 -2.62
CA PHE A 110 -18.23 2.53 -3.92
C PHE A 110 -17.68 1.08 -3.89
N ASP A 111 -17.06 0.72 -2.77
CA ASP A 111 -16.63 -0.62 -2.33
C ASP A 111 -17.67 -1.33 -1.44
N PHE A 112 -18.70 -0.62 -0.94
CA PHE A 112 -19.63 -1.21 0.03
C PHE A 112 -20.44 -2.37 -0.59
N GLY A 113 -20.27 -3.56 -0.03
CA GLY A 113 -20.81 -4.80 -0.58
C GLY A 113 -19.80 -5.65 -1.36
N CYS A 114 -18.54 -5.23 -1.47
CA CYS A 114 -17.41 -6.09 -1.83
C CYS A 114 -16.98 -6.97 -0.64
N GLY A 115 -16.86 -8.27 -0.87
CA GLY A 115 -16.24 -9.24 0.04
C GLY A 115 -14.79 -9.53 -0.33
N THR A 116 -14.02 -10.11 0.60
CA THR A 116 -12.64 -10.57 0.38
C THR A 116 -12.53 -11.69 -0.66
N ASP A 117 -13.64 -12.37 -0.98
CA ASP A 117 -13.74 -13.29 -2.10
C ASP A 117 -13.78 -12.59 -3.48
N GLY A 118 -13.78 -11.25 -3.52
CA GLY A 118 -13.95 -10.46 -4.73
C GLY A 118 -15.36 -10.50 -5.31
N THR A 119 -16.37 -10.88 -4.52
CA THR A 119 -17.79 -10.70 -4.88
C THR A 119 -18.23 -9.29 -4.44
N CYS A 120 -18.53 -8.40 -5.39
CA CYS A 120 -19.12 -7.08 -5.10
C CYS A 120 -20.61 -7.05 -5.45
N ASN A 121 -21.47 -6.98 -4.44
CA ASN A 121 -22.91 -6.81 -4.63
C ASN A 121 -23.23 -5.35 -5.02
N VAL A 122 -23.42 -5.09 -6.31
CA VAL A 122 -23.77 -3.78 -6.87
C VAL A 122 -25.02 -3.16 -6.24
N GLY A 123 -25.95 -3.96 -5.71
CA GLY A 123 -27.13 -3.47 -4.99
C GLY A 123 -26.87 -2.94 -3.57
N GLY A 124 -25.69 -3.20 -3.00
CA GLY A 124 -25.26 -2.68 -1.69
C GLY A 124 -24.43 -1.39 -1.76
N ILE A 125 -23.99 -1.00 -2.97
CA ILE A 125 -23.05 0.10 -3.16
C ILE A 125 -23.68 1.46 -2.85
N THR A 126 -22.98 2.25 -2.04
CA THR A 126 -23.43 3.55 -1.55
C THR A 126 -22.60 4.66 -2.20
N VAL A 127 -23.21 5.44 -3.10
CA VAL A 127 -22.56 6.63 -3.68
C VAL A 127 -22.14 7.58 -2.54
N PRO A 128 -20.85 7.94 -2.39
CA PRO A 128 -20.36 8.76 -1.28
C PRO A 128 -20.82 10.23 -1.36
N SER A 129 -22.10 10.49 -1.04
CA SER A 129 -22.75 11.80 -1.19
C SER A 129 -22.14 12.92 -0.35
N THR A 130 -21.40 12.59 0.71
CA THR A 130 -20.61 13.54 1.51
C THR A 130 -19.12 13.54 1.16
N GLY A 131 -18.65 12.67 0.27
CA GLY A 131 -17.23 12.46 -0.02
C GLY A 131 -16.50 13.71 -0.48
N ALA A 132 -17.11 14.52 -1.36
CA ALA A 132 -16.56 15.81 -1.78
C ALA A 132 -16.32 16.78 -0.59
N ALA A 133 -17.29 16.86 0.34
CA ALA A 133 -17.18 17.71 1.52
C ALA A 133 -16.16 17.17 2.55
N GLN A 134 -15.99 15.84 2.64
CA GLN A 134 -14.92 15.23 3.43
C GLN A 134 -13.55 15.60 2.85
N MET A 135 -13.35 15.44 1.53
CA MET A 135 -12.10 15.78 0.86
C MET A 135 -11.76 17.28 0.97
N GLU A 136 -12.74 18.18 0.82
CA GLU A 136 -12.52 19.62 1.05
C GLU A 136 -12.09 19.87 2.50
N HIS A 137 -12.78 19.27 3.48
CA HIS A 137 -12.46 19.42 4.91
C HIS A 137 -11.02 18.99 5.21
N PHE A 138 -10.65 17.76 4.88
CA PHE A 138 -9.34 17.18 5.21
C PHE A 138 -8.18 17.87 4.48
N LYS A 139 -8.39 18.34 3.24
CA LYS A 139 -7.40 19.19 2.56
C LYS A 139 -7.23 20.54 3.28
N LYS A 140 -8.34 21.20 3.60
CA LYS A 140 -8.38 22.60 4.04
C LYS A 140 -7.95 22.80 5.50
N ASN A 141 -8.29 21.86 6.36
CA ASN A 141 -8.09 21.95 7.81
C ASN A 141 -6.85 21.15 8.25
N ASP A 142 -6.65 19.95 7.68
CA ASP A 142 -5.60 19.01 8.08
C ASP A 142 -4.44 18.90 7.07
N GLY A 143 -4.52 19.63 5.95
CA GLY A 143 -3.45 19.72 4.94
C GLY A 143 -3.31 18.50 4.03
N MET A 144 -4.28 17.58 4.01
CA MET A 144 -4.20 16.35 3.20
C MET A 144 -4.11 16.66 1.70
N ASN A 145 -3.25 15.91 1.01
CA ASN A 145 -2.88 16.14 -0.39
C ASN A 145 -3.00 14.88 -1.26
N LEU A 146 -3.62 13.83 -0.73
CA LEU A 146 -3.99 12.60 -1.43
C LEU A 146 -5.32 12.07 -0.88
N PHE A 147 -6.16 11.53 -1.75
CA PHE A 147 -7.32 10.71 -1.35
C PHE A 147 -7.33 9.41 -2.16
N ARG A 148 -7.77 8.32 -1.54
CA ARG A 148 -7.92 7.00 -2.17
C ARG A 148 -9.42 6.69 -2.29
N LEU A 149 -9.85 6.22 -3.45
CA LEU A 149 -11.26 6.13 -3.84
C LEU A 149 -11.61 4.69 -4.27
N PRO A 150 -11.83 3.78 -3.29
CA PRO A 150 -12.20 2.39 -3.53
C PRO A 150 -13.45 2.24 -4.40
N VAL A 151 -13.45 1.27 -5.33
CA VAL A 151 -14.61 0.88 -6.12
C VAL A 151 -14.53 -0.58 -6.55
N GLY A 152 -15.65 -1.31 -6.49
CA GLY A 152 -15.73 -2.67 -7.03
C GLY A 152 -15.73 -2.71 -8.56
N TRP A 153 -14.97 -3.63 -9.16
CA TRP A 153 -14.95 -3.88 -10.60
C TRP A 153 -16.36 -4.13 -11.15
N GLN A 154 -17.16 -4.96 -10.46
CA GLN A 154 -18.57 -5.21 -10.79
C GLN A 154 -19.42 -3.94 -10.87
N TYR A 155 -19.07 -2.87 -10.14
CA TYR A 155 -19.77 -1.59 -10.24
C TYR A 155 -19.46 -0.88 -11.56
N LEU A 156 -18.16 -0.72 -11.84
CA LEU A 156 -17.63 -0.03 -13.01
C LEU A 156 -18.14 -0.64 -14.31
N THR A 157 -18.30 -1.96 -14.35
CA THR A 157 -18.70 -2.74 -15.55
C THR A 157 -20.09 -3.38 -15.44
N ASN A 158 -20.87 -3.01 -14.42
CA ASN A 158 -22.23 -3.53 -14.18
C ASN A 158 -22.33 -5.08 -14.26
N ASN A 159 -21.45 -5.75 -13.52
CA ASN A 159 -21.31 -7.22 -13.43
C ASN A 159 -20.84 -7.93 -14.72
N VAL A 160 -20.22 -7.21 -15.67
CA VAL A 160 -19.55 -7.80 -16.84
C VAL A 160 -18.04 -7.89 -16.59
N VAL A 161 -17.43 -9.07 -16.78
CA VAL A 161 -15.97 -9.21 -16.72
C VAL A 161 -15.34 -8.55 -17.96
N GLY A 162 -14.28 -7.78 -17.76
CA GLY A 162 -13.58 -7.04 -18.83
C GLY A 162 -13.51 -5.53 -18.53
N GLY A 163 -13.44 -4.73 -19.60
CA GLY A 163 -13.21 -3.28 -19.50
C GLY A 163 -14.33 -2.36 -19.97
N ASP A 164 -15.49 -2.89 -20.37
CA ASP A 164 -16.61 -2.06 -20.82
C ASP A 164 -17.26 -1.35 -19.62
N LEU A 165 -16.97 -0.05 -19.48
CA LEU A 165 -17.47 0.78 -18.38
C LEU A 165 -18.97 1.11 -18.58
N ASP A 166 -19.80 0.73 -17.61
CA ASP A 166 -21.21 1.10 -17.59
C ASP A 166 -21.34 2.62 -17.40
N ALA A 167 -21.87 3.31 -18.41
CA ALA A 167 -21.93 4.77 -18.42
C ALA A 167 -22.73 5.37 -17.24
N THR A 168 -23.67 4.63 -16.64
CA THR A 168 -24.51 5.13 -15.54
C THR A 168 -23.84 4.98 -14.18
N ASN A 169 -23.11 3.88 -13.96
CA ASN A 169 -22.33 3.67 -12.76
C ASN A 169 -21.01 4.45 -12.81
N PHE A 170 -20.32 4.41 -13.95
CA PHE A 170 -19.06 5.11 -14.13
C PHE A 170 -19.20 6.62 -13.99
N ALA A 171 -20.28 7.24 -14.51
CA ALA A 171 -20.51 8.67 -14.32
C ALA A 171 -20.66 9.10 -12.85
N LYS A 172 -21.14 8.21 -11.96
CA LYS A 172 -21.23 8.48 -10.52
C LYS A 172 -19.85 8.39 -9.84
N TYR A 173 -19.02 7.44 -10.27
CA TYR A 173 -17.64 7.32 -9.78
C TYR A 173 -16.76 8.48 -10.28
N ASP A 174 -16.87 8.81 -11.56
CA ASP A 174 -16.22 9.96 -12.20
C ASP A 174 -16.58 11.28 -11.48
N ALA A 175 -17.85 11.50 -11.12
CA ALA A 175 -18.24 12.70 -10.35
C ALA A 175 -17.50 12.84 -9.01
N LEU A 176 -17.18 11.74 -8.32
CA LEU A 176 -16.38 11.76 -7.09
C LEU A 176 -14.88 11.95 -7.40
N MET A 177 -14.37 11.34 -8.48
CA MET A 177 -13.00 11.57 -8.97
C MET A 177 -12.78 13.03 -9.37
N GLN A 178 -13.70 13.66 -10.10
CA GLN A 178 -13.64 15.09 -10.43
C GLN A 178 -13.68 15.94 -9.15
N SER A 179 -14.54 15.59 -8.18
CA SER A 179 -14.58 16.26 -6.87
C SER A 179 -13.26 16.15 -6.08
N CYS A 180 -12.41 15.16 -6.38
CA CYS A 180 -11.06 15.05 -5.86
C CYS A 180 -10.06 15.88 -6.70
N LEU A 181 -10.14 15.80 -8.03
CA LEU A 181 -9.23 16.47 -8.97
C LEU A 181 -9.37 18.01 -8.92
N ASP A 182 -10.59 18.54 -8.73
CA ASP A 182 -10.88 19.96 -8.50
C ASP A 182 -10.15 20.53 -7.28
N LEU A 183 -9.77 19.67 -6.32
CA LEU A 183 -8.97 20.06 -5.16
C LEU A 183 -7.47 20.15 -5.49
N GLY A 184 -7.01 19.75 -6.68
CA GLY A 184 -5.60 19.81 -7.10
C GLY A 184 -4.68 18.85 -6.35
N VAL A 185 -5.25 17.84 -5.69
CA VAL A 185 -4.56 16.80 -4.89
C VAL A 185 -4.38 15.52 -5.70
N LYS A 186 -3.68 14.51 -5.16
CA LYS A 186 -3.62 13.18 -5.80
C LYS A 186 -4.88 12.36 -5.51
N CYS A 187 -5.37 11.64 -6.52
CA CYS A 187 -6.61 10.87 -6.46
C CYS A 187 -6.34 9.44 -6.91
N VAL A 188 -6.30 8.50 -5.96
CA VAL A 188 -6.01 7.08 -6.23
C VAL A 188 -7.29 6.35 -6.58
N ILE A 189 -7.38 5.83 -7.80
CA ILE A 189 -8.37 4.81 -8.18
C ILE A 189 -7.94 3.49 -7.56
N ASP A 190 -8.80 2.86 -6.77
CA ASP A 190 -8.56 1.56 -6.13
C ASP A 190 -9.63 0.56 -6.57
N ILE A 191 -9.19 -0.55 -7.19
CA ILE A 191 -10.09 -1.64 -7.61
C ILE A 191 -10.23 -2.64 -6.46
N HIS A 192 -11.35 -2.56 -5.75
CA HIS A 192 -11.52 -3.12 -4.42
C HIS A 192 -11.92 -4.61 -4.40
N ASN A 193 -11.13 -5.44 -5.09
CA ASN A 193 -11.53 -6.78 -5.52
C ASN A 193 -10.66 -7.94 -5.01
N TYR A 194 -9.63 -7.72 -4.18
CA TYR A 194 -8.86 -8.81 -3.54
C TYR A 194 -8.21 -9.80 -4.53
N ALA A 195 -7.80 -9.27 -5.69
CA ALA A 195 -7.36 -10.00 -6.90
C ALA A 195 -8.35 -11.05 -7.42
N ARG A 196 -9.65 -10.85 -7.15
CA ARG A 196 -10.72 -11.82 -7.44
C ARG A 196 -11.94 -11.20 -8.12
N TRP A 197 -12.67 -12.06 -8.82
CA TRP A 197 -14.04 -11.80 -9.25
C TRP A 197 -14.90 -13.00 -8.85
N ASN A 198 -15.93 -12.76 -8.04
CA ASN A 198 -16.92 -13.74 -7.60
C ASN A 198 -16.30 -15.08 -7.11
N GLY A 199 -15.37 -14.98 -6.15
CA GLY A 199 -14.68 -16.11 -5.54
C GLY A 199 -13.44 -16.62 -6.29
N LYS A 200 -13.13 -16.11 -7.49
CA LYS A 200 -12.05 -16.65 -8.34
C LYS A 200 -10.93 -15.65 -8.64
N VAL A 201 -9.69 -16.10 -8.49
CA VAL A 201 -8.46 -15.29 -8.62
C VAL A 201 -8.12 -15.00 -10.09
N ILE A 202 -7.80 -13.74 -10.39
CA ILE A 202 -7.38 -13.26 -11.71
C ILE A 202 -6.08 -13.95 -12.14
N GLY A 203 -5.99 -14.38 -13.40
CA GLY A 203 -4.88 -15.18 -13.93
C GLY A 203 -4.81 -16.63 -13.41
N GLN A 204 -5.60 -16.98 -12.38
CA GLN A 204 -5.48 -18.23 -11.62
C GLN A 204 -6.86 -18.94 -11.50
N GLY A 205 -7.58 -19.00 -12.63
CA GLY A 205 -8.86 -19.72 -12.78
C GLY A 205 -10.12 -18.85 -12.67
N GLY A 206 -9.98 -17.56 -12.32
CA GLY A 206 -10.96 -16.49 -12.51
C GLY A 206 -10.78 -15.78 -13.86
N PRO A 207 -11.00 -14.45 -13.92
CA PRO A 207 -10.74 -13.66 -15.12
C PRO A 207 -9.29 -13.80 -15.62
N THR A 208 -9.10 -13.65 -16.92
CA THR A 208 -7.79 -13.62 -17.57
C THR A 208 -7.02 -12.33 -17.26
N ASN A 209 -5.71 -12.35 -17.51
CA ASN A 209 -4.88 -11.15 -17.47
C ASN A 209 -5.37 -10.11 -18.49
N ASP A 210 -5.89 -10.53 -19.64
CA ASP A 210 -6.37 -9.65 -20.71
C ASP A 210 -7.68 -8.95 -20.32
N GLU A 211 -8.62 -9.63 -19.63
CA GLU A 211 -9.84 -9.01 -19.12
C GLU A 211 -9.56 -7.96 -18.03
N PHE A 212 -8.57 -8.20 -17.17
CA PHE A 212 -8.11 -7.24 -16.17
C PHE A 212 -7.32 -6.07 -16.79
N ALA A 213 -6.50 -6.35 -17.81
CA ALA A 213 -5.82 -5.34 -18.61
C ALA A 213 -6.81 -4.47 -19.40
N ALA A 214 -7.95 -5.02 -19.85
CA ALA A 214 -9.02 -4.27 -20.50
C ALA A 214 -9.67 -3.24 -19.56
N LEU A 215 -9.99 -3.63 -18.31
CA LEU A 215 -10.45 -2.69 -17.28
C LEU A 215 -9.47 -1.52 -17.11
N TRP A 216 -8.20 -1.85 -16.94
CA TRP A 216 -7.16 -0.85 -16.76
C TRP A 216 -6.91 0.01 -18.00
N THR A 217 -7.09 -0.53 -19.20
CA THR A 217 -7.05 0.24 -20.45
C THR A 217 -8.16 1.28 -20.51
N SER A 218 -9.41 0.92 -20.19
CA SER A 218 -10.54 1.86 -20.20
C SER A 218 -10.39 2.96 -19.15
N LEU A 219 -10.00 2.61 -17.92
CA LEU A 219 -9.76 3.58 -16.85
C LEU A 219 -8.60 4.52 -17.20
N ALA A 220 -7.47 3.97 -17.65
CA ALA A 220 -6.31 4.77 -18.02
C ALA A 220 -6.57 5.65 -19.25
N THR A 221 -7.38 5.20 -20.21
CA THR A 221 -7.80 6.01 -21.38
C THR A 221 -8.64 7.22 -20.95
N LYS A 222 -9.61 7.03 -20.05
CA LYS A 222 -10.44 8.12 -19.51
C LYS A 222 -9.61 9.16 -18.75
N TYR A 223 -8.62 8.73 -17.96
CA TYR A 223 -7.82 9.61 -17.11
C TYR A 223 -6.45 9.98 -17.67
N ALA A 224 -6.12 9.61 -18.93
CA ALA A 224 -4.80 9.87 -19.53
C ALA A 224 -4.37 11.36 -19.53
N GLY A 225 -5.33 12.28 -19.52
CA GLY A 225 -5.09 13.73 -19.43
C GLY A 225 -4.94 14.28 -18.00
N GLU A 226 -5.15 13.47 -16.96
CA GLU A 226 -5.28 13.91 -15.56
C GLU A 226 -4.06 13.51 -14.70
N PRO A 227 -2.95 14.28 -14.72
CA PRO A 227 -1.69 13.90 -14.07
C PRO A 227 -1.75 13.80 -12.53
N ASN A 228 -2.90 14.06 -11.93
CA ASN A 228 -3.19 13.87 -10.51
C ASN A 228 -3.87 12.54 -10.17
N VAL A 229 -4.29 11.75 -11.17
CA VAL A 229 -4.77 10.38 -10.96
C VAL A 229 -3.60 9.43 -10.70
N ILE A 230 -3.81 8.52 -9.76
CA ILE A 230 -2.93 7.40 -9.43
C ILE A 230 -3.73 6.12 -9.64
N PHE A 231 -3.12 5.11 -10.26
CA PHE A 231 -3.75 3.82 -10.55
C PHE A 231 -3.29 2.77 -9.51
N GLY A 232 -4.11 2.55 -8.48
CA GLY A 232 -3.92 1.47 -7.51
C GLY A 232 -4.49 0.18 -8.07
N LEU A 233 -3.62 -0.76 -8.48
CA LEU A 233 -4.04 -1.80 -9.43
C LEU A 233 -5.07 -2.79 -8.87
N MET A 234 -5.01 -3.07 -7.56
CA MET A 234 -5.92 -3.99 -6.87
C MET A 234 -5.81 -3.81 -5.35
N ASN A 235 -6.94 -3.75 -4.63
CA ASN A 235 -6.93 -3.82 -3.18
C ASN A 235 -6.50 -5.22 -2.71
N GLU A 236 -5.56 -5.27 -1.76
CA GLU A 236 -5.26 -6.42 -0.88
C GLU A 236 -5.38 -7.84 -1.51
N PRO A 237 -4.56 -8.21 -2.51
CA PRO A 237 -4.47 -9.59 -2.96
C PRO A 237 -4.02 -10.53 -1.83
N HIS A 238 -4.58 -11.73 -1.77
CA HIS A 238 -4.26 -12.76 -0.76
C HIS A 238 -4.52 -14.17 -1.30
N ASP A 239 -3.98 -15.19 -0.64
CA ASP A 239 -4.21 -16.63 -0.94
C ASP A 239 -4.10 -16.95 -2.45
N LEU A 240 -2.97 -16.58 -3.06
CA LEU A 240 -2.69 -16.74 -4.49
C LEU A 240 -1.22 -17.08 -4.78
N THR A 241 -0.90 -17.46 -6.01
CA THR A 241 0.47 -17.68 -6.50
C THR A 241 1.11 -16.33 -6.86
N THR A 242 2.16 -15.92 -6.15
CA THR A 242 2.79 -14.59 -6.31
C THR A 242 3.39 -14.35 -7.69
N SER A 243 4.03 -15.36 -8.28
CA SER A 243 4.67 -15.25 -9.60
C SER A 243 3.64 -15.00 -10.71
N THR A 244 2.55 -15.77 -10.74
CA THR A 244 1.45 -15.55 -11.67
C THR A 244 0.72 -14.24 -11.40
N TRP A 245 0.62 -13.79 -10.14
CA TRP A 245 0.09 -12.46 -9.83
C TRP A 245 1.00 -11.34 -10.36
N ALA A 246 2.32 -11.48 -10.30
CA ALA A 246 3.25 -10.53 -10.91
C ALA A 246 3.12 -10.48 -12.45
N GLU A 247 2.78 -11.59 -13.11
CA GLU A 247 2.44 -11.62 -14.54
C GLU A 247 1.12 -10.85 -14.82
N THR A 248 0.09 -11.01 -13.98
CA THR A 248 -1.17 -10.25 -14.05
C THR A 248 -0.93 -8.74 -13.84
N VAL A 249 -0.09 -8.38 -12.87
CA VAL A 249 0.34 -6.99 -12.62
C VAL A 249 1.11 -6.43 -13.81
N GLN A 250 2.05 -7.19 -14.39
CA GLN A 250 2.78 -6.77 -15.60
C GLN A 250 1.84 -6.53 -16.79
N ALA A 251 0.81 -7.36 -16.98
CA ALA A 251 -0.19 -7.14 -18.03
C ALA A 251 -0.92 -5.80 -17.86
N ALA A 252 -1.40 -5.51 -16.64
CA ALA A 252 -2.04 -4.23 -16.33
C ALA A 252 -1.09 -3.02 -16.49
N VAL A 253 0.15 -3.10 -15.99
CA VAL A 253 1.18 -2.06 -16.19
C VAL A 253 1.43 -1.80 -17.67
N THR A 254 1.59 -2.85 -18.48
CA THR A 254 1.83 -2.75 -19.93
C THR A 254 0.66 -2.07 -20.64
N ALA A 255 -0.57 -2.47 -20.31
CA ALA A 255 -1.79 -1.90 -20.88
C ALA A 255 -1.96 -0.42 -20.53
N ILE A 256 -1.82 -0.04 -19.26
CA ILE A 256 -1.90 1.36 -18.82
C ILE A 256 -0.84 2.21 -19.52
N ARG A 257 0.41 1.73 -19.61
CA ARG A 257 1.51 2.48 -20.25
C ARG A 257 1.30 2.74 -21.75
N SER A 258 0.42 1.99 -22.42
CA SER A 258 0.07 2.23 -23.83
C SER A 258 -0.79 3.49 -24.05
N VAL A 259 -1.49 3.97 -23.01
CA VAL A 259 -2.41 5.14 -23.09
C VAL A 259 -2.11 6.25 -22.07
N ALA A 260 -1.51 5.91 -20.92
CA ALA A 260 -1.21 6.82 -19.81
C ALA A 260 0.26 6.65 -19.32
N PRO A 261 1.26 7.01 -20.16
CA PRO A 261 2.66 6.61 -19.96
C PRO A 261 3.30 7.13 -18.67
N ASP A 262 2.92 8.32 -18.19
CA ASP A 262 3.57 8.97 -17.03
C ASP A 262 2.85 8.80 -15.68
N HIS A 263 1.68 8.15 -15.64
CA HIS A 263 0.89 8.04 -14.40
C HIS A 263 1.59 7.21 -13.31
N TRP A 264 1.19 7.41 -12.05
CA TRP A 264 1.74 6.62 -10.94
C TRP A 264 0.94 5.33 -10.78
N LEU A 265 1.64 4.20 -10.73
CA LEU A 265 1.06 2.86 -10.59
C LEU A 265 1.44 2.31 -9.22
N LEU A 266 0.44 1.87 -8.44
CA LEU A 266 0.67 1.19 -7.16
C LEU A 266 0.50 -0.32 -7.39
N ILE A 267 1.60 -1.07 -7.26
CA ILE A 267 1.62 -2.51 -7.49
C ILE A 267 1.49 -3.27 -6.14
N PRO A 268 0.37 -3.97 -5.90
CA PRO A 268 0.07 -4.58 -4.62
C PRO A 268 0.67 -5.98 -4.48
N GLY A 269 1.01 -6.34 -3.24
CA GLY A 269 1.61 -7.64 -2.87
C GLY A 269 0.61 -8.80 -2.81
N SER A 270 0.95 -9.78 -1.98
CA SER A 270 0.06 -10.84 -1.49
C SER A 270 -0.12 -10.67 0.03
N THR A 271 -0.80 -11.61 0.70
CA THR A 271 -1.15 -11.54 2.13
C THR A 271 -1.76 -10.19 2.51
N TYR A 272 -2.82 -9.79 1.82
CA TYR A 272 -3.52 -8.51 1.96
C TYR A 272 -2.57 -7.30 1.80
N SER A 273 -1.63 -7.39 0.86
CA SER A 273 -0.53 -6.41 0.66
C SER A 273 0.25 -6.08 1.93
N SER A 274 0.39 -7.03 2.87
CA SER A 274 1.00 -6.78 4.17
C SER A 274 2.43 -6.24 4.05
N ALA A 275 2.65 -5.03 4.58
CA ALA A 275 3.96 -4.36 4.60
C ALA A 275 5.09 -5.21 5.23
N ALA A 276 4.72 -6.14 6.12
CA ALA A 276 5.65 -7.04 6.78
C ALA A 276 6.02 -8.28 5.96
N GLN A 277 5.14 -8.72 5.04
CA GLN A 277 5.34 -9.92 4.22
C GLN A 277 5.89 -9.60 2.83
N LEU A 278 5.49 -8.47 2.23
CA LEU A 278 5.88 -8.09 0.86
C LEU A 278 7.38 -8.24 0.58
N PRO A 279 8.34 -7.82 1.45
CA PRO A 279 9.77 -7.93 1.14
C PRO A 279 10.29 -9.36 0.89
N THR A 280 9.61 -10.38 1.41
CA THR A 280 10.02 -11.79 1.32
C THR A 280 9.01 -12.70 0.62
N GLU A 281 7.76 -12.28 0.46
CA GLU A 281 6.70 -13.01 -0.23
C GLU A 281 6.58 -12.56 -1.71
N ALA A 282 5.77 -11.55 -2.00
CA ALA A 282 5.51 -11.10 -3.38
C ALA A 282 6.59 -10.18 -3.97
N GLY A 283 7.37 -9.47 -3.13
CA GLY A 283 8.38 -8.50 -3.55
C GLY A 283 9.44 -9.05 -4.51
N PRO A 284 10.02 -10.24 -4.28
CA PRO A 284 10.94 -10.89 -5.21
C PRO A 284 10.38 -11.15 -6.62
N ASP A 285 9.05 -11.31 -6.76
CA ASP A 285 8.37 -11.41 -8.06
C ASP A 285 8.02 -10.02 -8.61
N LEU A 286 7.48 -9.12 -7.79
CA LEU A 286 7.10 -7.76 -8.20
C LEU A 286 8.30 -6.88 -8.59
N LEU A 287 9.50 -7.17 -8.09
CA LEU A 287 10.77 -6.54 -8.55
C LEU A 287 11.07 -6.78 -10.04
N LYS A 288 10.38 -7.72 -10.70
CA LYS A 288 10.50 -8.02 -12.13
C LYS A 288 9.54 -7.17 -12.98
N VAL A 289 8.56 -6.50 -12.37
CA VAL A 289 7.56 -5.68 -13.06
C VAL A 289 8.20 -4.39 -13.55
N THR A 290 8.03 -4.09 -14.84
CA THR A 290 8.65 -2.95 -15.52
C THR A 290 7.71 -2.27 -16.50
N ASN A 291 8.00 -1.00 -16.80
CA ASN A 291 7.44 -0.30 -17.93
C ASN A 291 7.92 -0.93 -19.26
N PRO A 292 7.25 -0.69 -20.41
CA PRO A 292 7.68 -1.23 -21.71
C PRO A 292 9.09 -0.81 -22.18
N ASP A 293 9.70 0.21 -21.56
CA ASP A 293 11.09 0.62 -21.79
C ASP A 293 12.11 -0.07 -20.86
N GLY A 294 11.66 -1.00 -20.02
CA GLY A 294 12.45 -1.70 -19.01
C GLY A 294 12.68 -0.91 -17.71
N SER A 295 12.14 0.30 -17.57
CA SER A 295 12.30 1.12 -16.36
C SER A 295 11.26 0.78 -15.28
N THR A 296 11.54 1.14 -14.03
CA THR A 296 10.58 1.14 -12.91
C THR A 296 10.01 2.55 -12.63
N LYS A 297 10.18 3.50 -13.55
CA LYS A 297 9.71 4.89 -13.40
C LYS A 297 8.22 4.92 -13.08
N ASN A 298 7.85 5.66 -12.04
CA ASN A 298 6.47 5.86 -11.58
C ASN A 298 5.71 4.54 -11.29
N ILE A 299 6.44 3.50 -10.87
CA ILE A 299 5.91 2.29 -10.24
C ILE A 299 6.32 2.30 -8.77
N PHE A 300 5.37 2.07 -7.87
CA PHE A 300 5.55 2.03 -6.42
C PHE A 300 4.91 0.77 -5.86
N PHE A 301 5.50 0.16 -4.84
CA PHE A 301 4.81 -0.91 -4.10
C PHE A 301 3.63 -0.32 -3.32
N ASP A 302 2.45 -0.95 -3.39
CA ASP A 302 1.36 -0.66 -2.45
C ASP A 302 1.43 -1.63 -1.27
N VAL A 303 1.31 -1.08 -0.06
CA VAL A 303 1.47 -1.83 1.20
C VAL A 303 0.46 -1.37 2.24
N HIS A 304 -0.18 -2.34 2.87
CA HIS A 304 -1.16 -2.13 3.93
C HIS A 304 -0.61 -2.62 5.28
N LYS A 305 -0.98 -1.95 6.38
CA LYS A 305 -0.70 -2.41 7.74
C LYS A 305 -1.72 -1.83 8.73
N TYR A 306 -2.44 -2.71 9.41
CA TYR A 306 -3.30 -2.40 10.55
C TYR A 306 -2.52 -2.56 11.88
N LEU A 307 -3.10 -2.19 13.02
CA LEU A 307 -2.42 -2.08 14.33
C LEU A 307 -3.03 -2.95 15.45
N ASP A 308 -4.01 -3.78 15.09
CA ASP A 308 -4.64 -4.81 15.91
C ASP A 308 -3.90 -6.17 15.87
#